data_AF-A0A258M3C6-F1
#
_entry.id   AF-A0A258M3C6-F1
#
_cell.length_a   1.000
_cell.length_b   1.000
_cell.length_c   1.000
_cell.angle_alpha   90.00
_cell.angle_beta   90.00
_cell.angle_gamma   90.00
#
_symmetry.space_group_name_H-M   'P 1'
#
loop_
_entity.id
_entity.type
_entity.pdbx_description
1 polymer ?
#
loop_
_entity_poly.entity_id
_entity_poly.type
_entity_poly.pdbx_seq_one_letter_code
_entity_poly.pdbx_strand_id
1 'polypeptide(L)'
;MRVQVFSDFSRAVRQGAAAGRLAATVVSRQERRTKSGSRMGIIGLSDPSGQFEAVIFSEGLAHYRDLLEPGTPVLLMVAAELQGEDVRVRIQSCERLDEATARHHKALRIFVRSTEPLDGIAKRLSGKGDGEVSLILMMEESRAEVEIRLDGRYPVSPQIAGAIKAIPGVVSVEAA
;
A
#
# COMPACT_ATOMS: atom_id res chain seq x y z
N MET A 1 1.06 -6.68 -6.24
CA MET A 1 1.66 -7.58 -5.22
C MET A 1 1.08 -7.23 -3.86
N ARG A 2 0.51 -8.20 -3.13
CA ARG A 2 -0.06 -7.98 -1.78
C ARG A 2 1.07 -7.79 -0.76
N VAL A 3 0.86 -6.94 0.22
CA VAL A 3 1.78 -6.77 1.37
C VAL A 3 1.66 -8.00 2.27
N GLN A 4 2.79 -8.59 2.65
CA GLN A 4 2.87 -9.76 3.52
C GLN A 4 3.93 -9.58 4.61
N VAL A 5 3.87 -10.40 5.65
CA VAL A 5 4.89 -10.46 6.70
C VAL A 5 6.09 -11.28 6.25
N PHE A 6 7.24 -11.08 6.89
CA PHE A 6 8.51 -11.72 6.56
C PHE A 6 8.45 -13.24 6.72
N SER A 7 7.79 -13.76 7.76
CA SER A 7 7.64 -15.22 7.94
C SER A 7 6.97 -15.91 6.75
N ASP A 8 5.88 -15.32 6.24
CA ASP A 8 5.16 -15.84 5.07
C ASP A 8 5.99 -15.71 3.80
N PHE A 9 6.67 -14.57 3.63
CA PHE A 9 7.58 -14.37 2.50
C PHE A 9 8.75 -15.35 2.51
N SER A 10 9.39 -15.57 3.67
CA SER A 10 10.49 -16.51 3.86
C SER A 10 10.08 -17.94 3.49
N ARG A 11 8.85 -18.35 3.85
CA ARG A 11 8.27 -19.63 3.42
C ARG A 11 8.05 -19.68 1.91
N ALA A 12 7.51 -18.62 1.32
CA ALA A 12 7.29 -18.53 -0.12
C ALA A 12 8.62 -18.59 -0.91
N VAL A 13 9.68 -17.98 -0.40
CA VAL A 13 11.02 -18.01 -1.03
C VAL A 13 11.58 -19.42 -1.04
N ARG A 14 11.44 -20.18 0.05
CA ARG A 14 11.80 -21.61 0.10
C ARG A 14 11.00 -22.46 -0.89
N GLN A 15 9.83 -21.99 -1.31
CA GLN A 15 8.96 -22.62 -2.32
C GLN A 15 9.22 -22.09 -3.74
N GLY A 16 10.22 -21.23 -3.95
CA GLY A 16 10.64 -20.73 -5.25
C GLY A 16 10.24 -19.28 -5.58
N ALA A 17 9.64 -18.53 -4.65
CA ALA A 17 9.43 -17.10 -4.84
C ALA A 17 10.77 -16.34 -4.79
N ALA A 18 10.94 -15.33 -5.65
CA ALA A 18 12.18 -14.54 -5.74
C ALA A 18 11.99 -13.06 -5.36
N ALA A 19 10.75 -12.60 -5.18
CA ALA A 19 10.44 -11.22 -4.85
C ALA A 19 9.20 -11.12 -3.95
N GLY A 20 9.11 -10.02 -3.19
CA GLY A 20 8.09 -9.79 -2.18
C GLY A 20 7.83 -8.30 -1.94
N ARG A 21 6.65 -7.98 -1.40
CA ARG A 21 6.34 -6.66 -0.85
C ARG A 21 6.11 -6.79 0.65
N LEU A 22 6.92 -6.10 1.45
CA LEU A 22 6.95 -6.20 2.90
C LEU A 22 6.73 -4.82 3.54
N ALA A 23 5.96 -4.75 4.61
CA ALA A 23 5.88 -3.57 5.48
C ALA A 23 6.63 -3.85 6.77
N ALA A 24 7.57 -2.98 7.13
CA ALA A 24 8.41 -3.16 8.31
C ALA A 24 8.86 -1.80 8.86
N THR A 25 9.26 -1.79 10.12
CA THR A 25 9.90 -0.63 10.76
C THR A 25 11.41 -0.83 10.75
N VAL A 26 12.15 0.21 10.36
CA VAL A 26 13.61 0.20 10.42
C VAL A 26 14.06 0.23 11.88
N VAL A 27 14.89 -0.74 12.26
CA VAL A 27 15.47 -0.86 13.60
C VAL A 27 16.90 -0.34 13.62
N SER A 28 17.67 -0.61 12.57
CA SER A 28 19.08 -0.22 12.50
C SER A 28 19.54 -0.05 11.05
N ARG A 29 20.58 0.76 10.85
CA ARG A 29 21.26 0.95 9.57
C ARG A 29 22.76 0.88 9.79
N GLN A 30 23.42 -0.09 9.15
CA GLN A 30 24.88 -0.19 9.12
C GLN A 30 25.38 -0.07 7.69
N GLU A 31 26.24 0.91 7.42
CA GLU A 31 26.89 1.03 6.12
C GLU A 31 28.27 0.35 6.17
N ARG A 32 28.52 -0.58 5.24
CA ARG A 32 29.79 -1.28 5.06
C ARG A 32 30.35 -1.05 3.67
N ARG A 33 31.68 -1.10 3.53
CA ARG A 33 32.34 -1.18 2.23
C ARG A 33 32.44 -2.64 1.81
N THR A 34 32.08 -2.93 0.56
CA THR A 34 32.26 -4.25 -0.05
C THR A 34 33.73 -4.44 -0.44
N LYS A 35 34.09 -5.70 -0.76
CA LYS A 35 35.44 -6.04 -1.24
C LYS A 35 35.82 -5.29 -2.53
N SER A 36 34.83 -4.90 -3.34
CA SER A 36 34.99 -4.09 -4.56
C SER A 36 35.10 -2.58 -4.30
N GLY A 37 35.03 -2.12 -3.04
CA GLY A 37 35.10 -0.71 -2.67
C GLY A 37 33.75 0.04 -2.70
N SER A 38 32.68 -0.58 -3.22
CA SER A 38 31.33 0.01 -3.22
C SER A 38 30.71 0.00 -1.81
N ARG A 39 29.77 0.92 -1.53
CA ARG A 39 29.05 0.97 -0.25
C ARG A 39 27.83 0.02 -0.28
N MET A 40 27.55 -0.64 0.83
CA MET A 40 26.39 -1.50 1.03
C MET A 40 25.78 -1.20 2.40
N GLY A 41 24.45 -1.12 2.47
CA GLY A 41 23.72 -1.00 3.73
C GLY A 41 23.22 -2.36 4.19
N ILE A 42 23.39 -2.66 5.48
CA ILE A 42 22.69 -3.73 6.19
C ILE A 42 21.63 -3.03 7.03
N ILE A 43 20.37 -3.32 6.73
CA ILE A 43 19.21 -2.72 7.39
C ILE A 43 18.57 -3.77 8.28
N GLY A 44 18.50 -3.48 9.58
CA GLY A 44 17.68 -4.25 10.51
C GLY A 44 16.24 -3.78 10.39
N LEU A 45 15.32 -4.70 10.14
CA LEU A 45 13.90 -4.46 9.97
C LEU A 45 13.12 -5.29 10.98
N SER A 46 12.01 -4.74 11.47
CA SER A 46 11.07 -5.46 12.34
C SER A 46 9.68 -5.39 11.76
N ASP A 47 9.00 -6.53 11.77
CA ASP A 47 7.57 -6.63 11.51
C ASP A 47 6.88 -7.43 12.63
N PRO A 48 5.56 -7.67 12.59
CA PRO A 48 4.86 -8.46 13.61
C PRO A 48 5.33 -9.92 13.72
N SER A 49 6.00 -10.46 12.71
CA SER A 49 6.52 -11.83 12.70
C SER A 49 7.91 -11.94 13.33
N GLY A 50 8.66 -10.83 13.41
CA GLY A 50 9.96 -10.75 14.08
C GLY A 50 10.90 -9.74 13.44
N GLN A 51 12.17 -9.83 13.83
CA GLN A 51 13.24 -9.03 13.24
C GLN A 51 13.96 -9.82 12.15
N PHE A 52 14.37 -9.12 11.10
CA PHE A 52 15.14 -9.68 10.01
C PHE A 52 16.09 -8.64 9.43
N GLU A 53 17.09 -9.09 8.68
CA GLU A 53 18.04 -8.23 8.00
C GLU A 53 17.80 -8.22 6.50
N ALA A 54 17.95 -7.04 5.89
CA ALA A 54 17.96 -6.90 4.45
C ALA A 54 19.16 -6.06 4.00
N VAL A 55 19.74 -6.44 2.85
CA VAL A 55 20.86 -5.71 2.26
C VAL A 55 20.35 -4.73 1.20
N ILE A 56 21.00 -3.57 1.11
CA ILE A 56 20.80 -2.60 0.05
C ILE A 56 22.14 -2.24 -0.59
N PHE A 57 22.23 -2.36 -1.91
CA PHE A 57 23.45 -2.04 -2.64
C PHE A 57 23.63 -0.54 -2.83
N SER A 58 24.82 -0.12 -3.27
CA SER A 58 25.23 1.29 -3.33
C SER A 58 24.25 2.21 -4.03
N GLU A 59 23.63 1.75 -5.12
CA GLU A 59 22.65 2.54 -5.88
C GLU A 59 21.40 2.81 -5.06
N GLY A 60 20.77 1.76 -4.52
CA GLY A 60 19.61 1.90 -3.65
C GLY A 60 19.94 2.65 -2.36
N LEU A 61 21.13 2.40 -1.77
CA LEU A 61 21.57 3.10 -0.57
C LEU A 61 21.69 4.60 -0.80
N ALA A 62 22.22 5.03 -1.95
CA ALA A 62 22.35 6.45 -2.28
C ALA A 62 20.98 7.13 -2.42
N HIS A 63 19.97 6.43 -2.91
CA HIS A 63 18.64 6.98 -3.16
C HIS A 63 17.72 6.93 -1.94
N TYR A 64 17.77 5.85 -1.16
CA TYR A 64 16.82 5.59 -0.06
C TYR A 64 17.43 5.80 1.34
N ARG A 65 18.65 6.34 1.45
CA ARG A 65 19.39 6.48 2.72
C ARG A 65 18.54 7.09 3.83
N ASP A 66 17.85 8.18 3.50
CA ASP A 66 17.09 8.99 4.44
C ASP A 66 15.76 8.33 4.84
N LEU A 67 15.24 7.42 3.99
CA LEU A 67 14.07 6.61 4.32
C LEU A 67 14.41 5.41 5.20
N LEU A 68 15.69 5.02 5.26
CA LEU A 68 16.19 3.86 5.99
C LEU A 68 16.78 4.24 7.34
N GLU A 69 16.21 5.26 8.00
CA GLU A 69 16.59 5.66 9.35
C GLU A 69 15.80 4.89 10.42
N PRO A 70 16.43 4.49 11.53
CA PRO A 70 15.76 3.82 12.64
C PRO A 70 14.49 4.55 13.10
N GLY A 71 13.43 3.79 13.34
CA GLY A 71 12.11 4.30 13.70
C GLY A 71 11.19 4.60 12.51
N THR A 72 11.70 4.56 11.27
CA THR A 72 10.89 4.87 10.08
C THR A 72 10.06 3.65 9.65
N PRO A 73 8.72 3.78 9.53
CA PRO A 73 7.88 2.74 8.93
C PRO A 73 7.98 2.82 7.41
N VAL A 74 8.35 1.70 6.79
CA VAL A 74 8.64 1.62 5.36
C VAL A 74 7.90 0.49 4.68
N LEU A 75 7.54 0.72 3.43
CA LEU A 75 7.07 -0.31 2.51
C LEU A 75 8.20 -0.63 1.53
N LEU A 76 8.57 -1.90 1.49
CA LEU A 76 9.74 -2.39 0.78
C LEU A 76 9.31 -3.33 -0.33
N MET A 77 9.86 -3.11 -1.53
CA MET A 77 9.95 -4.16 -2.53
C MET A 77 11.29 -4.85 -2.34
N VAL A 78 11.24 -6.16 -2.13
CA VAL A 78 12.44 -6.97 -1.87
C VAL A 78 12.57 -8.06 -2.92
N ALA A 79 13.81 -8.36 -3.28
CA ALA A 79 14.17 -9.65 -3.83
C ALA A 79 14.70 -10.54 -2.71
N ALA A 80 14.56 -11.85 -2.86
CA ALA A 80 15.22 -12.77 -1.97
C ALA A 80 15.80 -13.95 -2.74
N GLU A 81 16.93 -14.43 -2.25
CA GLU A 81 17.63 -15.59 -2.77
C GLU A 81 17.83 -16.58 -1.63
N LEU A 82 17.61 -17.86 -1.93
CA LEU A 82 17.89 -18.93 -0.99
C LEU A 82 19.36 -19.31 -1.11
N GLN A 83 20.09 -19.21 0.00
CA GLN A 83 21.48 -19.67 0.07
C GLN A 83 21.58 -20.76 1.15
N GLY A 84 21.50 -22.02 0.72
CA GLY A 84 21.35 -23.13 1.65
C GLY A 84 19.98 -23.08 2.32
N GLU A 85 19.95 -22.91 3.64
CA GLU A 85 18.70 -22.77 4.42
C GLU A 85 18.33 -21.31 4.73
N ASP A 86 19.27 -20.39 4.47
CA ASP A 86 19.15 -18.98 4.78
C ASP A 86 18.47 -18.21 3.63
N VAL A 87 17.50 -17.37 3.99
CA VAL A 87 16.84 -16.45 3.05
C VAL A 87 17.55 -15.11 3.10
N ARG A 88 18.30 -14.78 2.05
CA ARG A 88 18.96 -13.47 1.92
C ARG A 88 18.02 -12.48 1.25
N VAL A 89 17.63 -11.46 1.99
CA VAL A 89 16.73 -10.41 1.50
C VAL A 89 17.53 -9.23 0.98
N ARG A 90 17.15 -8.73 -0.19
CA ARG A 90 17.73 -7.55 -0.82
C ARG A 90 16.64 -6.53 -1.13
N ILE A 91 16.82 -5.30 -0.65
CA ILE A 91 15.92 -4.18 -0.93
C ILE A 91 16.10 -3.74 -2.39
N GLN A 92 15.01 -3.67 -3.13
CA GLN A 92 14.95 -3.13 -4.49
C GLN A 92 14.42 -1.69 -4.49
N SER A 93 13.36 -1.44 -3.72
CA SER A 93 12.82 -0.09 -3.54
C SER A 93 12.28 0.08 -2.13
N CYS A 94 12.24 1.33 -1.68
CA CYS A 94 11.73 1.74 -0.38
C CYS A 94 10.87 2.99 -0.55
N GLU A 95 9.72 3.01 0.10
CA GLU A 95 8.86 4.18 0.23
C GLU A 95 8.36 4.27 1.67
N ARG A 96 8.02 5.48 2.15
CA ARG A 96 7.41 5.61 3.48
C ARG A 96 6.06 4.92 3.48
N LEU A 97 5.75 4.21 4.57
CA LEU A 97 4.48 3.51 4.69
C LEU A 97 3.30 4.49 4.60
N ASP A 98 3.42 5.68 5.19
CA ASP A 98 2.40 6.73 5.14
C ASP A 98 2.10 7.20 3.70
N GLU A 99 3.14 7.40 2.88
CA GLU A 99 3.01 7.81 1.47
C GLU A 99 2.44 6.70 0.60
N ALA A 100 2.83 5.46 0.87
CA ALA A 100 2.24 4.29 0.21
C ALA A 100 0.76 4.17 0.55
N THR A 101 0.40 4.38 1.81
CA THR A 101 -0.99 4.38 2.31
C THR A 101 -1.77 5.47 1.60
N ALA A 102 -1.26 6.71 1.53
CA ALA A 102 -1.90 7.80 0.79
C ALA A 102 -2.12 7.52 -0.71
N ARG A 103 -1.27 6.69 -1.35
CA ARG A 103 -1.47 6.25 -2.74
C ARG A 103 -2.53 5.15 -2.90
N HIS A 104 -2.75 4.33 -1.87
CA HIS A 104 -3.72 3.22 -1.90
C HIS A 104 -5.09 3.59 -1.30
N HIS A 105 -5.18 4.64 -0.49
CA HIS A 105 -6.43 5.21 0.04
C HIS A 105 -7.01 6.26 -0.91
N LYS A 106 -7.35 5.82 -2.11
CA LYS A 106 -8.26 6.56 -2.98
C LYS A 106 -9.59 5.83 -3.06
N ALA A 107 -10.15 5.47 -1.91
CA ALA A 107 -11.48 4.88 -1.86
C ALA A 107 -12.51 5.97 -1.53
N LEU A 108 -13.64 5.98 -2.24
CA LEU A 108 -14.80 6.80 -1.90
C LEU A 108 -15.96 5.91 -1.48
N ARG A 109 -16.55 6.20 -0.32
CA ARG A 109 -17.83 5.64 0.11
C ARG A 109 -18.90 6.70 -0.10
N ILE A 110 -19.89 6.39 -0.95
CA ILE A 110 -20.97 7.31 -1.30
C ILE A 110 -22.26 6.76 -0.70
N PHE A 111 -22.83 7.50 0.25
CA PHE A 111 -24.05 7.09 0.93
C PHE A 111 -25.27 7.67 0.21
N VAL A 112 -26.20 6.81 -0.17
CA VAL A 112 -27.42 7.17 -0.90
C VAL A 112 -28.65 6.52 -0.25
N ARG A 113 -29.80 7.20 -0.34
CA ARG A 113 -31.09 6.66 0.15
C ARG A 113 -31.99 6.14 -0.96
N SER A 114 -31.72 6.51 -2.21
CA SER A 114 -32.51 6.13 -3.38
C SER A 114 -31.60 5.90 -4.59
N THR A 115 -32.18 5.42 -5.68
CA THR A 115 -31.49 5.21 -6.96
C THR A 115 -31.41 6.46 -7.84
N GLU A 116 -32.10 7.54 -7.47
CA GLU A 116 -32.12 8.82 -8.20
C GLU A 116 -30.74 9.46 -8.46
N PRO A 117 -29.78 9.49 -7.51
CA PRO A 117 -28.48 10.14 -7.74
C PRO A 117 -27.52 9.32 -8.61
N LEU A 118 -27.84 8.07 -8.95
CA LEU A 118 -26.88 7.13 -9.57
C LEU A 118 -26.33 7.63 -10.91
N ASP A 119 -27.19 8.18 -11.77
CA ASP A 119 -26.76 8.73 -13.07
C ASP A 119 -25.84 9.95 -12.90
N GLY A 120 -26.11 10.77 -11.90
CA GLY A 120 -25.27 11.91 -11.54
C GLY A 120 -23.90 11.47 -11.05
N ILE A 121 -23.87 10.45 -10.19
CA ILE A 121 -22.63 9.85 -9.66
C ILE A 121 -21.82 9.25 -10.80
N ALA A 122 -22.44 8.44 -11.67
CA ALA A 122 -21.78 7.79 -12.81
C ALA A 122 -21.12 8.82 -13.75
N LYS A 123 -21.79 9.95 -14.03
CA LYS A 123 -21.23 11.04 -14.84
C LYS A 123 -20.02 11.70 -14.19
N ARG A 124 -19.97 11.82 -12.86
CA ARG A 124 -18.82 12.42 -12.15
C ARG A 124 -17.64 11.46 -11.99
N LEU A 125 -17.92 10.16 -12.01
CA LEU A 125 -16.92 9.10 -12.02
C LEU A 125 -16.46 8.74 -13.46
N SER A 126 -16.88 9.49 -14.48
CA SER A 126 -16.50 9.21 -15.87
C SER A 126 -15.00 9.43 -16.08
N GLY A 127 -14.29 8.38 -16.49
CA GLY A 127 -12.86 8.44 -16.81
C GLY A 127 -12.09 7.28 -16.20
N LYS A 128 -10.78 7.23 -16.47
CA LYS A 128 -9.87 6.27 -15.82
C LYS A 128 -9.18 6.96 -14.65
N GLY A 129 -9.23 6.32 -13.48
CA GLY A 129 -8.44 6.70 -12.32
C GLY A 129 -7.82 5.48 -11.66
N ASP A 130 -7.35 5.67 -10.43
CA ASP A 130 -6.72 4.65 -9.60
C ASP A 130 -7.51 4.33 -8.32
N GLY A 131 -8.64 5.00 -8.08
CA GLY A 131 -9.44 4.87 -6.88
C GLY A 131 -10.53 3.79 -6.92
N GLU A 132 -10.92 3.31 -5.74
CA GLU A 132 -12.07 2.41 -5.55
C GLU A 132 -13.31 3.21 -5.13
N VAL A 133 -14.49 2.73 -5.49
CA VAL A 133 -15.74 3.39 -5.09
C VAL A 133 -16.72 2.34 -4.57
N SER A 134 -17.27 2.59 -3.39
CA SER A 134 -18.36 1.82 -2.81
C SER A 134 -19.60 2.71 -2.70
N LEU A 135 -20.74 2.19 -3.14
CA LEU A 135 -22.05 2.78 -2.89
C LEU A 135 -22.66 2.12 -1.65
N ILE A 136 -23.09 2.93 -0.69
CA ILE A 136 -23.77 2.44 0.52
C ILE A 136 -25.22 2.88 0.44
N LEU A 137 -26.10 1.90 0.22
CA LEU A 137 -27.53 2.12 0.23
C LEU A 137 -28.05 2.00 1.66
N MET A 138 -28.56 3.10 2.21
CA MET A 138 -29.21 3.10 3.52
C MET A 138 -30.68 2.81 3.36
N MET A 139 -31.13 1.65 3.88
CA MET A 139 -32.55 1.27 3.87
C MET A 139 -33.23 1.72 5.17
N GLU A 140 -34.14 2.69 5.10
CA GLU A 140 -34.81 3.26 6.27
C GLU A 140 -35.66 2.22 7.04
N GLU A 141 -36.27 1.27 6.32
CA GLU A 141 -37.21 0.30 6.89
C GLU A 141 -36.52 -0.82 7.69
N SER A 142 -35.30 -1.20 7.33
CA SER A 142 -34.61 -2.37 7.89
C SER A 142 -33.44 -2.02 8.80
N ARG A 143 -33.07 -0.73 8.93
CA ARG A 143 -31.81 -0.27 9.57
C ARG A 143 -30.57 -1.01 9.05
N ALA A 144 -30.65 -1.55 7.84
CA ALA A 144 -29.56 -2.27 7.20
C ALA A 144 -28.90 -1.35 6.17
N GLU A 145 -27.58 -1.47 6.07
CA GLU A 145 -26.78 -0.83 5.05
C GLU A 145 -26.30 -1.90 4.07
N VAL A 146 -26.53 -1.66 2.77
CA VAL A 146 -26.02 -2.52 1.72
C VAL A 146 -24.85 -1.81 1.06
N GLU A 147 -23.64 -2.36 1.23
CA GLU A 147 -22.46 -1.88 0.53
C GLU A 147 -22.30 -2.61 -0.81
N ILE A 148 -22.22 -1.83 -1.89
CA ILE A 148 -21.98 -2.29 -3.25
C ILE A 148 -20.65 -1.69 -3.71
N ARG A 149 -19.62 -2.53 -3.79
CA ARG A 149 -18.33 -2.13 -4.37
C ARG A 149 -18.44 -2.11 -5.89
N LEU A 150 -18.14 -0.97 -6.51
CA LEU A 150 -18.15 -0.85 -7.96
C LEU A 150 -16.94 -1.56 -8.56
N ASP A 151 -17.16 -2.32 -9.63
CA ASP A 151 -16.07 -2.90 -10.39
C ASP A 151 -15.34 -1.82 -11.19
N GLY A 152 -14.01 -1.90 -11.19
CA GLY A 152 -13.13 -0.99 -11.94
C GLY A 152 -12.34 -0.03 -11.07
N ARG A 153 -11.77 1.01 -11.71
CA ARG A 153 -10.97 2.05 -11.07
C ARG A 153 -11.44 3.41 -11.56
N TYR A 154 -11.72 4.30 -10.62
CA TYR A 154 -12.36 5.59 -10.88
C TYR A 154 -11.46 6.76 -10.48
N PRO A 155 -11.64 7.93 -11.11
CA PRO A 155 -10.95 9.14 -10.68
C PRO A 155 -11.49 9.57 -9.31
N VAL A 156 -10.65 9.45 -8.28
CA VAL A 156 -10.99 9.86 -6.92
C VAL A 156 -10.11 11.05 -6.53
N SER A 157 -10.77 12.17 -6.20
CA SER A 157 -10.13 13.38 -5.72
C SER A 157 -11.07 14.15 -4.80
N PRO A 158 -10.56 15.05 -3.92
CA PRO A 158 -11.41 15.91 -3.10
C PRO A 158 -12.42 16.72 -3.92
N GLN A 159 -12.05 17.17 -5.11
CA GLN A 159 -12.93 17.92 -6.02
C GLN A 159 -14.09 17.05 -6.52
N ILE A 160 -13.80 15.79 -6.91
CA ILE A 160 -14.83 14.84 -7.36
C ILE A 160 -15.74 14.45 -6.19
N ALA A 161 -15.17 14.19 -5.00
CA ALA A 161 -15.94 13.90 -3.80
C ALA A 161 -16.90 15.05 -3.43
N GLY A 162 -16.43 16.30 -3.48
CA GLY A 162 -17.26 17.48 -3.25
C GLY A 162 -18.37 17.65 -4.30
N ALA A 163 -18.07 17.40 -5.57
CA ALA A 163 -19.05 17.44 -6.64
C ALA A 163 -20.14 16.36 -6.51
N ILE A 164 -19.76 15.15 -6.07
CA ILE A 164 -20.71 14.06 -5.81
C ILE A 164 -21.59 14.38 -4.60
N LYS A 165 -21.02 14.93 -3.53
CA LYS A 165 -21.78 15.35 -2.33
C LYS A 165 -22.84 16.41 -2.64
N ALA A 166 -22.63 17.23 -3.68
CA ALA A 166 -23.59 18.24 -4.10
C ALA A 166 -24.78 17.69 -4.91
N ILE A 167 -24.78 16.40 -5.27
CA ILE A 167 -25.88 15.77 -6.02
C ILE A 167 -27.07 15.54 -5.08
N PRO A 168 -28.28 16.01 -5.42
CA PRO A 168 -29.49 15.71 -4.66
C PRO A 168 -29.68 14.21 -4.48
N GLY A 169 -29.93 13.76 -3.25
CA GLY A 169 -30.08 12.33 -2.91
C GLY A 169 -28.80 11.64 -2.41
N VAL A 170 -27.64 12.29 -2.52
CA VAL A 170 -26.40 11.87 -1.83
C VAL A 170 -26.41 12.41 -0.41
N VAL A 171 -26.26 11.52 0.58
CA VAL A 171 -26.29 11.88 2.00
C VAL A 171 -24.91 12.30 2.49
N SER A 172 -23.89 11.50 2.16
CA SER A 172 -22.51 11.78 2.51
C SER A 172 -21.57 11.12 1.52
N VAL A 173 -20.35 11.67 1.46
CA VAL A 173 -19.23 11.10 0.73
C VAL A 173 -18.05 11.09 1.70
N GLU A 174 -17.48 9.91 1.91
CA GLU A 174 -16.36 9.69 2.82
C GLU A 174 -15.17 9.15 2.04
N ALA A 175 -13.97 9.64 2.37
CA ALA A 175 -12.72 9.03 1.93
C ALA A 175 -12.42 7.84 2.83
N ALA A 176 -12.11 6.70 2.22
CA ALA A 176 -11.79 5.44 2.90
C ALA A 176 -10.33 5.04 2.73
#